data_AF-A0A182GAS3-F1
#
_entry.id   AF-A0A182GAS3-F1
#
_cell.length_a   1.000
_cell.length_b   1.000
_cell.length_c   1.000
_cell.angle_alpha   90.00
_cell.angle_beta   90.00
_cell.angle_gamma   90.00
#
_symmetry.space_group_name_H-M   'P 1'
#
loop_
_entity.id
_entity.type
_entity.pdbx_description
1 polymer ?
#
loop_
_entity_poly.entity_id
_entity_poly.type
_entity_poly.pdbx_seq_one_letter_code
_entity_poly.pdbx_strand_id
1 'polypeptide(L)'
;MEFEVVVSPTDCQNENITFDFSPDDALLQNDSGAAVCGTPVKNQSHTFKAHRVIVAARCEWFKKALLSGMQEDINRKIVIHDTSPVIFRRLLLYLYGAPVDKSVGVDQICELMLLADRYSVDNLKDICENTLIASIDCDSVIYLFGISDRFNASSLKASCLSYLSQHTELTKLDIFNELPGYLQNEVQDLIKWCGRVPEPWSERSDRTRRSLKSPSRSKSSRSRKTSPSFM
;
A
#
# COMPACT_ATOMS: atom_id res chain seq x y z
N MET A 1 12.12 28.01 15.35
CA MET A 1 11.51 27.04 16.29
C MET A 1 11.80 25.63 15.80
N GLU A 2 13.05 25.24 15.87
CA GLU A 2 13.51 23.91 15.47
C GLU A 2 13.28 22.92 16.63
N PHE A 3 13.10 21.65 16.31
CA PHE A 3 13.05 20.56 17.28
C PHE A 3 13.89 19.37 16.79
N GLU A 4 14.33 18.55 17.73
CA GLU A 4 15.18 17.40 17.45
C GLU A 4 14.36 16.11 17.47
N VAL A 5 14.51 15.30 16.42
CA VAL A 5 14.00 13.93 16.40
C VAL A 5 15.18 12.98 16.49
N VAL A 6 15.24 12.22 17.57
CA VAL A 6 16.25 11.18 17.75
C VAL A 6 15.64 9.84 17.37
N VAL A 7 16.18 9.22 16.32
CA VAL A 7 15.78 7.89 15.87
C VAL A 7 16.84 6.90 16.31
N SER A 8 16.45 5.94 17.16
CA SER A 8 17.30 4.80 17.52
C SER A 8 16.84 3.57 16.72
N PRO A 9 17.77 2.87 16.02
CA PRO A 9 17.49 1.55 15.49
C PRO A 9 17.06 0.60 16.61
N THR A 10 16.28 -0.44 16.28
CA THR A 10 15.91 -1.51 17.22
C THR A 10 17.14 -2.02 17.97
N ASP A 11 17.06 -2.07 19.31
CA ASP A 11 17.93 -2.93 20.11
C ASP A 11 17.58 -4.38 19.76
N CYS A 12 18.24 -4.92 18.73
CA CYS A 12 18.08 -6.31 18.34
C CYS A 12 18.77 -7.20 19.37
N GLN A 13 18.00 -7.84 20.26
CA GLN A 13 18.27 -9.25 20.49
C GLN A 13 17.74 -10.02 19.28
N ASN A 14 18.65 -10.28 18.34
CA ASN A 14 18.61 -11.30 17.27
C ASN A 14 17.58 -11.01 16.14
N GLU A 15 17.86 -11.11 14.84
CA GLU A 15 18.83 -11.92 14.10
C GLU A 15 19.42 -11.13 12.89
N ASN A 16 20.61 -11.55 12.48
CA ASN A 16 21.51 -10.94 11.50
C ASN A 16 20.91 -10.76 10.10
N ILE A 17 20.96 -9.53 9.57
CA ILE A 17 21.29 -9.28 8.15
C ILE A 17 22.07 -7.95 8.08
N THR A 18 23.40 -8.04 8.03
CA THR A 18 24.28 -6.89 7.75
C THR A 18 24.54 -6.86 6.24
N PHE A 19 23.91 -5.92 5.53
CA PHE A 19 24.33 -5.56 4.17
C PHE A 19 25.23 -4.33 4.26
N ASP A 20 26.51 -4.57 4.01
CA ASP A 20 27.52 -3.53 3.87
C ASP A 20 27.26 -2.74 2.58
N PHE A 21 27.10 -1.43 2.70
CA PHE A 21 27.24 -0.52 1.58
C PHE A 21 28.07 0.68 2.02
N SER A 22 29.36 0.62 1.69
CA SER A 22 30.24 1.77 1.57
C SER A 22 29.76 2.66 0.42
N PRO A 23 29.94 3.99 0.54
CA PRO A 23 30.73 4.67 -0.48
C PRO A 23 31.78 5.59 0.14
N ASP A 24 33.02 5.14 0.01
CA ASP A 24 34.34 5.76 0.01
C ASP A 24 34.54 7.20 0.50
N ASP A 25 35.38 7.26 1.55
CA ASP A 25 36.59 8.08 1.74
C ASP A 25 36.55 9.61 1.59
N ALA A 26 36.68 10.27 2.75
CA ALA A 26 37.60 11.39 2.91
C ALA A 26 38.16 11.48 4.34
N LEU A 27 39.28 10.78 4.55
CA LEU A 27 40.50 11.19 5.26
C LEU A 27 40.39 11.96 6.60
N LEU A 28 40.96 11.38 7.66
CA LEU A 28 42.19 11.89 8.29
C LEU A 28 42.87 10.79 9.14
N GLN A 29 44.19 10.70 8.98
CA GLN A 29 45.14 9.71 9.50
C GLN A 29 45.28 9.72 11.03
N ASN A 30 45.66 8.56 11.62
CA ASN A 30 46.98 8.36 12.25
C ASN A 30 47.15 6.95 12.83
N ASP A 31 48.33 6.38 12.56
CA ASP A 31 48.83 5.08 13.02
C ASP A 31 48.96 4.98 14.55
N SER A 32 48.66 3.81 15.11
CA SER A 32 49.43 3.10 16.17
C SER A 32 48.67 1.83 16.59
N GLY A 33 49.31 0.66 16.42
CA GLY A 33 48.72 -0.63 16.73
C GLY A 33 48.44 -0.85 18.23
N ALA A 34 47.24 -1.35 18.54
CA ALA A 34 46.94 -2.10 19.76
C ALA A 34 45.56 -2.80 19.64
N ALA A 35 45.56 -4.10 19.89
CA ALA A 35 44.44 -4.95 20.32
C ALA A 35 43.05 -4.75 19.68
N VAL A 36 42.65 -5.72 18.85
CA VAL A 36 41.24 -5.96 18.48
C VAL A 36 40.45 -6.32 19.74
N CYS A 37 39.94 -5.30 20.42
CA CYS A 37 38.87 -5.42 21.40
C CYS A 37 37.56 -5.24 20.63
N GLY A 38 36.69 -6.25 20.65
CA GLY A 38 35.38 -6.22 20.02
C GLY A 38 34.64 -4.95 20.42
N THR A 39 34.43 -4.06 19.45
CA THR A 39 33.62 -2.87 19.68
C THR A 39 32.16 -3.31 19.75
N PRO A 40 31.41 -2.92 20.80
CA PRO A 40 29.98 -3.14 20.81
C PRO A 40 29.40 -2.33 19.63
N VAL A 41 28.53 -2.96 18.84
CA VAL A 41 27.74 -2.31 17.79
C VAL A 41 27.12 -1.06 18.42
N LYS A 42 27.66 0.11 18.08
CA LYS A 42 27.12 1.37 18.60
C LYS A 42 25.72 1.47 18.02
N ASN A 43 24.70 1.43 18.88
CA ASN A 43 23.35 1.87 18.58
C ASN A 43 23.42 3.33 18.12
N GLN A 44 23.68 3.55 16.83
CA GLN A 44 23.89 4.89 16.28
C GLN A 44 22.53 5.59 16.23
N SER A 45 22.17 6.28 17.32
CA SER A 45 21.01 7.16 17.35
C SER A 45 21.25 8.32 16.39
N HIS A 46 20.40 8.47 15.38
CA HIS A 46 20.49 9.57 14.42
C HIS A 46 19.60 10.73 14.84
N THR A 47 20.13 11.94 14.85
CA THR A 47 19.37 13.14 15.23
C THR A 47 19.03 13.97 14.00
N PHE A 48 17.74 14.20 13.79
CA PHE A 48 17.24 15.06 12.72
C PHE A 48 16.77 16.39 13.31
N LYS A 49 17.18 17.49 12.67
CA LYS A 49 16.61 18.81 12.95
C LYS A 49 15.42 19.05 12.03
N ALA A 50 14.28 19.43 12.60
CA ALA A 50 13.07 19.71 11.85
C ALA A 50 12.31 20.93 12.39
N HIS A 51 11.42 21.48 11.56
CA HIS A 51 10.60 22.62 11.90
C HIS A 51 9.25 22.15 12.45
N ARG A 52 8.97 22.50 13.71
CA ARG A 52 7.75 22.08 14.41
C ARG A 52 6.50 22.41 13.61
N VAL A 53 6.43 23.64 13.09
CA VAL A 53 5.27 24.17 12.37
C VAL A 53 4.97 23.34 11.12
N ILE A 54 6.00 22.94 10.37
CA ILE A 54 5.83 22.18 9.12
C ILE A 54 5.33 20.77 9.42
N VAL A 55 6.01 20.07 10.33
CA VAL A 55 5.69 18.67 10.66
C VAL A 55 4.32 18.56 11.33
N ALA A 56 3.99 19.46 12.27
CA ALA A 56 2.68 19.49 12.94
C ALA A 56 1.52 19.87 11.98
N ALA A 57 1.77 20.65 10.93
CA ALA A 57 0.74 20.99 9.94
C ALA A 57 0.41 19.81 9.01
N ARG A 58 1.33 18.85 8.86
CA ARG A 58 1.28 17.79 7.83
C ARG A 58 1.05 16.39 8.39
N CYS A 59 1.25 16.20 9.70
CA CYS A 59 1.05 14.93 10.38
C CYS A 59 0.35 15.15 11.72
N GLU A 60 -0.81 14.52 11.88
CA GLU A 60 -1.65 14.67 13.08
C GLU A 60 -0.98 14.03 14.31
N TRP A 61 -0.22 12.94 14.15
CA TRP A 61 0.55 12.34 15.24
C TRP A 61 1.57 13.34 15.80
N PHE A 62 2.38 13.97 14.94
CA PHE A 62 3.36 14.98 15.37
C PHE A 62 2.69 16.21 15.96
N LYS A 63 1.54 16.62 15.43
CA LYS A 63 0.75 17.72 15.99
C LYS A 63 0.34 17.43 17.43
N LYS A 64 -0.19 16.24 17.69
CA LYS A 64 -0.55 15.80 19.04
C LYS A 64 0.67 15.74 19.95
N ALA A 65 1.78 15.15 19.51
CA ALA A 65 3.00 15.04 20.29
C ALA A 65 3.61 16.42 20.63
N LEU A 66 3.61 17.35 19.67
CA LEU A 66 4.24 18.67 19.81
C LEU A 66 3.35 19.74 20.41
N LEU A 67 2.04 19.50 20.59
CA LEU A 67 1.07 20.46 21.12
C LEU A 67 0.29 19.91 22.33
N SER A 68 0.69 18.77 22.89
CA SER A 68 0.04 18.14 24.04
C SER A 68 0.45 18.75 25.39
N GLY A 69 1.51 19.60 25.44
CA GLY A 69 2.12 20.03 26.70
C GLY A 69 2.89 18.92 27.44
N MET A 70 3.14 17.78 26.78
CA MET A 70 3.93 16.67 27.32
C MET A 70 5.43 16.94 27.24
N GLN A 71 6.26 16.01 27.74
CA GLN A 71 7.71 16.16 27.78
C GLN A 71 8.32 16.45 26.40
N GLU A 72 7.72 15.93 25.34
CA GLU A 72 8.11 16.15 23.95
C GLU A 72 7.96 17.63 23.53
N ASP A 73 6.88 18.29 23.96
CA ASP A 73 6.64 19.71 23.70
C ASP A 73 7.59 20.59 24.52
N ILE A 74 7.77 20.27 25.81
CA ILE A 74 8.62 21.01 26.74
C ILE A 74 10.10 20.92 26.34
N ASN A 75 10.59 19.69 26.10
CA ASN A 75 12.00 19.42 25.79
C ASN A 75 12.35 19.68 24.33
N ARG A 76 11.35 19.96 23.47
CA ARG A 76 11.52 20.13 22.01
C ARG A 76 12.28 18.97 21.37
N LYS A 77 12.06 17.77 21.88
CA LYS A 77 12.76 16.56 21.49
C LYS A 77 11.79 15.40 21.45
N ILE A 78 11.74 14.69 20.32
CA ILE A 78 10.98 13.45 20.17
C ILE A 78 11.97 12.31 20.01
N VAL A 79 11.81 11.26 20.81
CA VAL A 79 12.60 10.03 20.67
C VAL A 79 11.71 8.99 20.00
N ILE A 80 12.20 8.45 18.89
CA ILE A 80 11.53 7.43 18.09
C ILE A 80 12.38 6.17 18.14
N HIS A 81 11.75 5.08 18.57
CA HIS A 81 12.36 3.76 18.62
C HIS A 81 11.92 2.91 17.43
N ASP A 82 12.63 1.82 17.21
CA ASP A 82 12.29 0.76 16.26
C ASP A 82 12.04 1.26 14.84
N THR A 83 12.89 2.17 14.37
CA THR A 83 12.76 2.76 13.04
C THR A 83 14.13 2.97 12.40
N SER A 84 14.24 2.60 11.12
CA SER A 84 15.45 2.90 10.33
C SER A 84 15.57 4.41 10.10
N PRO A 85 16.74 5.03 10.40
CA PRO A 85 16.92 6.47 10.19
C PRO A 85 16.80 6.85 8.71
N VAL A 86 17.10 5.94 7.79
CA VAL A 86 16.97 6.17 6.35
C VAL A 86 15.50 6.33 5.95
N ILE A 87 14.63 5.42 6.42
CA ILE A 87 13.20 5.47 6.10
C ILE A 87 12.53 6.65 6.81
N PHE A 88 12.92 6.94 8.05
CA PHE A 88 12.42 8.11 8.75
C PHE A 88 12.78 9.42 8.04
N ARG A 89 14.00 9.52 7.50
CA ARG A 89 14.42 10.67 6.69
C ARG A 89 13.53 10.84 5.46
N ARG A 90 13.13 9.76 4.80
CA ARG A 90 12.20 9.80 3.65
C ARG A 90 10.81 10.30 4.06
N LEU A 91 10.29 9.80 5.19
CA LEU A 91 9.02 10.29 5.74
C LEU A 91 9.11 11.78 6.07
N LEU A 92 10.21 12.23 6.67
CA LEU A 92 10.42 13.65 6.96
C LEU A 92 10.45 14.48 5.68
N LEU A 93 11.23 14.07 4.66
CA LEU A 93 11.26 14.75 3.36
C LEU A 93 9.86 14.87 2.73
N TYR A 94 9.04 13.83 2.82
CA TYR A 94 7.65 13.87 2.36
C TYR A 94 6.82 14.92 3.11
N LEU A 95 6.98 15.05 4.44
CA LEU A 95 6.29 16.10 5.20
C LEU A 95 6.71 17.51 4.79
N TYR A 96 7.95 17.69 4.31
CA TYR A 96 8.42 18.94 3.71
C TYR A 96 7.95 19.15 2.25
N GLY A 97 7.22 18.19 1.67
CA GLY A 97 6.65 18.28 0.33
C GLY A 97 7.51 17.65 -0.77
N ALA A 98 8.56 16.89 -0.43
CA ALA A 98 9.31 16.14 -1.42
C ALA A 98 8.47 14.95 -1.95
N PRO A 99 8.57 14.62 -3.25
CA PRO A 99 7.96 13.41 -3.79
C PRO A 99 8.64 12.16 -3.21
N VAL A 100 7.90 11.04 -3.17
CA VAL A 100 8.45 9.74 -2.79
C VAL A 100 9.23 9.18 -3.98
N ASP A 101 10.52 8.87 -3.77
CA ASP A 101 11.34 8.20 -4.77
C ASP A 101 10.77 6.80 -5.05
N LYS A 102 10.34 6.56 -6.28
CA LYS A 102 9.80 5.26 -6.72
C LYS A 102 10.88 4.28 -7.18
N SER A 103 12.12 4.73 -7.33
CA SER A 103 13.26 3.90 -7.74
C SER A 103 13.88 3.11 -6.58
N VAL A 104 13.23 3.13 -5.42
CA VAL A 104 13.72 2.49 -4.20
C VAL A 104 13.22 1.05 -4.17
N GLY A 105 13.99 0.14 -3.59
CA GLY A 105 13.58 -1.26 -3.45
C GLY A 105 12.25 -1.43 -2.70
N VAL A 106 11.53 -2.50 -3.05
CA VAL A 106 10.19 -2.83 -2.51
C VAL A 106 10.17 -2.87 -0.99
N ASP A 107 11.23 -3.37 -0.35
CA ASP A 107 11.33 -3.48 1.11
C ASP A 107 11.30 -2.11 1.79
N GLN A 108 12.03 -1.13 1.24
CA GLN A 108 12.03 0.23 1.79
C GLN A 108 10.68 0.92 1.60
N ILE A 109 9.97 0.64 0.51
CA ILE A 109 8.62 1.17 0.27
C ILE A 109 7.64 0.54 1.27
N CYS A 110 7.78 -0.76 1.57
CA CYS A 110 7.00 -1.44 2.59
C CYS A 110 7.27 -0.88 3.99
N GLU A 111 8.54 -0.67 4.36
CA GLU A 111 8.90 0.00 5.62
C GLU A 111 8.36 1.43 5.69
N LEU A 112 8.42 2.18 4.59
CA LEU A 112 7.87 3.53 4.52
C LEU A 112 6.33 3.53 4.68
N MET A 113 5.65 2.56 4.08
CA MET A 113 4.21 2.34 4.22
C MET A 113 3.85 2.03 5.68
N LEU A 114 4.64 1.19 6.36
CA LEU A 114 4.48 0.90 7.78
C LEU A 114 4.62 2.16 8.65
N LEU A 115 5.63 2.99 8.39
CA LEU A 115 5.77 4.25 9.11
C LEU A 115 4.62 5.22 8.80
N ALA A 116 4.15 5.27 7.56
CA ALA A 116 3.01 6.09 7.17
C ALA A 116 1.76 5.71 7.96
N ASP A 117 1.48 4.40 8.10
CA ASP A 117 0.38 3.88 8.91
C ASP A 117 0.56 4.22 10.40
N ARG A 118 1.76 3.97 10.96
CA ARG A 118 2.10 4.28 12.36
C ARG A 118 1.89 5.75 12.73
N TYR A 119 2.25 6.67 11.83
CA TYR A 119 2.12 8.12 12.04
C TYR A 119 0.84 8.70 11.46
N SER A 120 -0.09 7.85 10.99
CA SER A 120 -1.38 8.23 10.40
C SER A 120 -1.24 9.28 9.28
N VAL A 121 -0.35 9.01 8.34
CA VAL A 121 -0.13 9.81 7.13
C VAL A 121 -0.75 9.09 5.94
N ASP A 122 -2.08 9.09 5.88
CA ASP A 122 -2.86 8.28 4.93
C ASP A 122 -2.47 8.54 3.46
N ASN A 123 -2.28 9.80 3.08
CA ASN A 123 -1.84 10.15 1.73
C ASN A 123 -0.50 9.51 1.35
N LEU A 124 0.43 9.35 2.30
CA LEU A 124 1.71 8.69 2.04
C LEU A 124 1.51 7.18 1.89
N LYS A 125 0.65 6.59 2.72
CA LYS A 125 0.26 5.18 2.63
C LYS A 125 -0.32 4.87 1.25
N ASP A 126 -1.25 5.68 0.75
CA ASP A 126 -1.85 5.52 -0.58
C ASP A 126 -0.81 5.59 -1.71
N ILE A 127 0.16 6.50 -1.61
CA ILE A 127 1.25 6.61 -2.60
C ILE A 127 2.13 5.35 -2.58
N CYS A 128 2.46 4.83 -1.40
CA CYS A 128 3.22 3.60 -1.25
C CYS A 128 2.43 2.40 -1.79
N GLU A 129 1.14 2.28 -1.45
CA GLU A 129 0.27 1.21 -1.98
C GLU A 129 0.24 1.21 -3.50
N ASN A 130 0.00 2.36 -4.14
CA ASN A 130 -0.01 2.46 -5.59
C ASN A 130 1.34 2.11 -6.24
N THR A 131 2.44 2.43 -5.55
CA THR A 131 3.78 2.11 -6.04
C THR A 131 4.05 0.60 -5.94
N LEU A 132 3.62 -0.03 -4.85
CA LEU A 132 3.72 -1.48 -4.67
C LEU A 132 2.83 -2.26 -5.63
N ILE A 133 1.62 -1.77 -5.91
CA ILE A 133 0.72 -2.36 -6.91
C ILE A 133 1.39 -2.38 -8.30
N ALA A 134 2.10 -1.31 -8.65
CA ALA A 134 2.82 -1.22 -9.92
C ALA A 134 4.07 -2.12 -10.00
N SER A 135 4.56 -2.62 -8.87
CA SER A 135 5.71 -3.52 -8.78
C SER A 135 5.33 -4.97 -8.44
N ILE A 136 4.07 -5.36 -8.65
CA ILE A 136 3.62 -6.75 -8.44
C ILE A 136 4.18 -7.62 -9.58
N ASP A 137 4.93 -8.64 -9.19
CA ASP A 137 5.51 -9.66 -10.06
C ASP A 137 5.17 -11.07 -9.53
N CYS A 138 5.38 -12.11 -10.35
CA CYS A 138 5.14 -13.51 -9.98
C CYS A 138 5.83 -13.93 -8.68
N ASP A 139 7.05 -13.44 -8.45
CA ASP A 139 7.86 -13.79 -7.28
C ASP A 139 7.50 -12.93 -6.04
N SER A 140 7.06 -11.69 -6.26
CA SER A 140 6.82 -10.71 -5.19
C SER A 140 5.38 -10.71 -4.68
N VAL A 141 4.41 -11.19 -5.46
CA VAL A 141 2.98 -11.10 -5.12
C VAL A 141 2.61 -11.80 -3.82
N ILE A 142 3.21 -12.97 -3.53
CA ILE A 142 2.93 -13.75 -2.31
C ILE A 142 3.41 -12.99 -1.07
N TYR A 143 4.61 -12.42 -1.16
CA TYR A 143 5.20 -11.59 -0.11
C TYR A 143 4.39 -10.31 0.11
N LEU A 144 4.06 -9.59 -0.98
CA LEU A 144 3.25 -8.37 -0.92
C LEU A 144 1.83 -8.63 -0.41
N PHE A 145 1.25 -9.79 -0.69
CA PHE A 145 -0.05 -10.18 -0.16
C PHE A 145 -0.02 -10.33 1.37
N GLY A 146 0.97 -11.03 1.93
CA GLY A 146 1.16 -11.14 3.37
C GLY A 146 1.38 -9.77 4.04
N ILE A 147 2.17 -8.91 3.40
CA ILE A 147 2.39 -7.52 3.83
C ILE A 147 1.10 -6.69 3.80
N SER A 148 0.31 -6.83 2.75
CA SER A 148 -0.92 -6.06 2.58
C SER A 148 -1.94 -6.34 3.68
N ASP A 149 -2.02 -7.59 4.14
CA ASP A 149 -2.87 -7.96 5.25
C ASP A 149 -2.36 -7.40 6.58
N ARG A 150 -1.04 -7.54 6.84
CA ARG A 150 -0.40 -7.03 8.06
C ARG A 150 -0.59 -5.52 8.26
N PHE A 151 -0.55 -4.75 7.18
CA PHE A 151 -0.68 -3.28 7.22
C PHE A 151 -2.10 -2.79 6.88
N ASN A 152 -3.07 -3.71 6.79
CA ASN A 152 -4.45 -3.40 6.44
C ASN A 152 -4.56 -2.52 5.17
N ALA A 153 -3.71 -2.82 4.18
CA ALA A 153 -3.60 -2.12 2.91
C ALA A 153 -4.58 -2.72 1.90
N SER A 154 -5.85 -2.33 1.99
CA SER A 154 -6.95 -2.95 1.26
C SER A 154 -6.80 -2.88 -0.28
N SER A 155 -6.26 -1.79 -0.82
CA SER A 155 -6.07 -1.61 -2.27
C SER A 155 -4.99 -2.54 -2.81
N LEU A 156 -3.87 -2.65 -2.08
CA LEU A 156 -2.78 -3.59 -2.40
C LEU A 156 -3.27 -5.03 -2.29
N LYS A 157 -4.00 -5.37 -1.21
CA LYS A 157 -4.56 -6.70 -1.00
C LYS A 157 -5.48 -7.14 -2.14
N ALA A 158 -6.40 -6.28 -2.55
CA ALA A 158 -7.31 -6.55 -3.67
C ALA A 158 -6.55 -6.77 -5.00
N SER A 159 -5.49 -6.00 -5.24
CA SER A 159 -4.65 -6.13 -6.44
C SER A 159 -3.87 -7.44 -6.44
N CYS A 160 -3.28 -7.82 -5.30
CA CYS A 160 -2.61 -9.11 -5.13
C CYS A 160 -3.58 -10.29 -5.33
N LEU A 161 -4.79 -10.20 -4.76
CA LEU A 161 -5.83 -11.23 -4.96
C LEU A 161 -6.24 -11.37 -6.43
N SER A 162 -6.44 -10.25 -7.12
CA SER A 162 -6.73 -10.25 -8.56
C SER A 162 -5.60 -10.93 -9.35
N TYR A 163 -4.35 -10.62 -9.03
CA TYR A 163 -3.19 -11.23 -9.69
C TYR A 163 -3.10 -12.74 -9.43
N LEU A 164 -3.26 -13.17 -8.17
CA LEU A 164 -3.25 -14.59 -7.78
C LEU A 164 -4.40 -15.39 -8.41
N SER A 165 -5.57 -14.77 -8.61
CA SER A 165 -6.70 -15.42 -9.28
C SER A 165 -6.43 -15.73 -10.77
N GLN A 166 -5.57 -14.94 -11.42
CA GLN A 166 -5.17 -15.12 -12.80
C GLN A 166 -4.01 -16.12 -12.93
N HIS A 167 -3.14 -16.18 -11.92
CA HIS A 167 -1.91 -16.99 -11.88
C HIS A 167 -2.00 -18.14 -10.88
N THR A 168 -2.88 -19.11 -11.16
CA THR A 168 -3.12 -20.26 -10.26
C THR A 168 -1.89 -21.14 -10.00
N GLU A 169 -0.89 -21.11 -10.87
CA GLU A 169 0.40 -21.78 -10.73
C GLU A 169 1.16 -21.35 -9.47
N LEU A 170 0.98 -20.11 -9.02
CA LEU A 170 1.66 -19.57 -7.85
C LEU A 170 1.15 -20.20 -6.54
N THR A 171 -0.07 -20.71 -6.52
CA THR A 171 -0.63 -21.41 -5.34
C THR A 171 0.04 -22.76 -5.06
N LYS A 172 0.83 -23.28 -6.01
CA LYS A 172 1.55 -24.54 -5.86
C LYS A 172 2.97 -24.36 -5.31
N LEU A 173 3.44 -23.11 -5.20
CA LEU A 173 4.77 -22.81 -4.71
C LEU A 173 4.85 -23.03 -3.20
N ASP A 174 6.00 -23.47 -2.72
CA ASP A 174 6.22 -23.71 -1.28
C ASP A 174 6.05 -22.42 -0.45
N ILE A 175 6.43 -21.27 -1.03
CA ILE A 175 6.29 -19.94 -0.41
C ILE A 175 4.82 -19.62 -0.08
N PHE A 176 3.86 -20.13 -0.86
CA PHE A 176 2.44 -19.95 -0.56
C PHE A 176 2.02 -20.71 0.70
N ASN A 177 2.63 -21.86 0.98
CA ASN A 177 2.33 -22.66 2.17
C ASN A 177 2.89 -22.02 3.45
N GLU A 178 3.84 -21.09 3.34
CA GLU A 178 4.37 -20.31 4.47
C GLU A 178 3.38 -19.22 4.93
N LEU A 179 2.41 -18.83 4.09
CA LEU A 179 1.40 -17.85 4.47
C LEU A 179 0.46 -18.40 5.54
N PRO A 180 -0.10 -17.53 6.41
CA PRO A 180 -1.15 -17.93 7.34
C PRO A 180 -2.34 -18.60 6.64
N GLY A 181 -2.89 -19.66 7.24
CA GLY A 181 -3.97 -20.45 6.62
C GLY A 181 -5.23 -19.66 6.26
N TYR A 182 -5.52 -18.55 6.96
CA TYR A 182 -6.65 -17.69 6.61
C TYR A 182 -6.45 -16.97 5.26
N LEU A 183 -5.22 -16.52 4.96
CA LEU A 183 -4.87 -15.93 3.67
C LEU A 183 -4.91 -16.97 2.56
N GLN A 184 -4.46 -18.19 2.83
CA GLN A 184 -4.55 -19.29 1.86
C GLN A 184 -6.01 -19.60 1.51
N ASN A 185 -6.89 -19.68 2.53
CA ASN A 185 -8.31 -19.91 2.34
C ASN A 185 -8.96 -18.79 1.52
N GLU A 186 -8.59 -17.53 1.77
CA GLU A 186 -9.09 -16.37 1.03
C GLU A 186 -8.79 -16.47 -0.47
N VAL A 187 -7.56 -16.83 -0.84
CA VAL A 187 -7.17 -17.04 -2.24
C VAL A 187 -7.88 -18.27 -2.83
N GLN A 188 -7.95 -19.38 -2.11
CA GLN A 188 -8.61 -20.59 -2.59
C GLN A 188 -10.10 -20.39 -2.82
N ASP A 189 -10.77 -19.67 -1.91
CA ASP A 189 -12.19 -19.37 -2.05
C ASP A 189 -12.43 -18.44 -3.23
N LEU A 190 -11.55 -17.46 -3.46
CA LEU A 190 -11.60 -16.63 -4.67
C LEU A 190 -11.48 -17.48 -5.95
N ILE A 191 -10.51 -18.41 -6.02
CA ILE A 191 -10.34 -19.31 -7.18
C ILE A 191 -11.58 -20.18 -7.39
N LYS A 192 -12.15 -20.75 -6.31
CA LYS A 192 -13.38 -21.55 -6.37
C LYS A 192 -14.56 -20.73 -6.88
N TRP A 193 -14.67 -19.46 -6.48
CA TRP A 193 -15.74 -18.55 -6.90
C TRP A 193 -15.60 -18.13 -8.36
N CYS A 194 -14.39 -17.79 -8.81
CA CYS A 194 -14.13 -17.46 -10.21
C CYS A 194 -14.45 -18.65 -11.15
N GLY A 195 -14.19 -19.89 -10.72
CA GLY A 195 -14.55 -21.09 -11.49
C GLY A 195 -16.04 -21.44 -11.54
N ARG A 196 -16.90 -20.76 -10.77
CA ARG A 196 -18.34 -21.02 -10.68
C ARG A 196 -19.23 -19.96 -11.32
N VAL A 197 -18.70 -18.98 -12.04
CA VAL A 197 -19.55 -18.04 -12.80
C VAL A 197 -19.96 -18.72 -14.12
N PRO A 198 -21.20 -19.23 -14.26
CA PRO A 198 -21.72 -19.50 -15.59
C PRO A 198 -21.79 -18.17 -16.34
N GLU A 199 -21.12 -18.08 -17.49
CA GLU A 199 -21.26 -17.01 -18.48
C GLU A 199 -22.73 -16.59 -18.58
N PRO A 200 -23.14 -15.40 -18.08
CA PRO A 200 -24.57 -15.10 -17.89
C PRO A 200 -25.35 -14.86 -19.20
N TRP A 201 -24.73 -15.07 -20.37
CA TRP A 201 -25.34 -14.69 -21.65
C TRP A 201 -25.20 -15.70 -22.79
N SER A 202 -24.56 -16.87 -22.59
CA SER A 202 -24.34 -17.82 -23.69
C SER A 202 -25.49 -18.83 -23.92
N GLU A 203 -26.65 -18.69 -23.28
CA GLU A 203 -27.77 -19.64 -23.48
C GLU A 203 -29.14 -18.97 -23.68
N ARG A 204 -29.27 -17.99 -24.60
CA ARG A 204 -30.60 -17.60 -25.14
C ARG A 204 -30.60 -17.18 -26.60
N SER A 205 -29.92 -17.91 -27.48
CA SER A 205 -30.09 -17.74 -28.93
C SER A 205 -30.35 -19.05 -29.65
N ASP A 206 -31.25 -19.89 -29.14
CA ASP A 206 -31.86 -20.92 -29.99
C ASP A 206 -33.27 -21.33 -29.52
N ARG A 207 -34.15 -20.34 -29.32
CA ARG A 207 -35.60 -20.60 -29.44
C ARG A 207 -36.03 -20.25 -30.86
N THR A 208 -35.97 -21.28 -31.68
CA THR A 208 -36.80 -21.55 -32.85
C THR A 208 -37.82 -20.43 -33.13
N ARG A 209 -37.56 -19.65 -34.19
CA ARG A 209 -38.53 -18.74 -34.81
C ARG A 209 -39.77 -19.55 -35.24
N ARG A 210 -40.73 -19.76 -34.34
CA ARG A 210 -42.11 -20.00 -34.74
C ARG A 210 -42.68 -18.65 -35.17
N SER A 211 -42.69 -18.45 -36.48
CA SER A 211 -43.32 -17.34 -37.19
C SER A 211 -44.74 -17.09 -36.68
N LEU A 212 -44.92 -16.11 -35.81
CA LEU A 212 -46.24 -15.54 -35.52
C LEU A 212 -46.64 -14.66 -36.70
N LYS A 213 -47.43 -15.23 -37.61
CA LYS A 213 -48.15 -14.47 -38.63
C LYS A 213 -49.10 -13.52 -37.90
N SER A 214 -48.93 -12.21 -38.12
CA SER A 214 -49.80 -11.18 -37.55
C SER A 214 -51.23 -11.29 -38.13
N PRO A 215 -52.28 -11.11 -37.32
CA PRO A 215 -53.64 -11.03 -37.83
C PRO A 215 -53.82 -9.76 -38.68
N SER A 216 -54.43 -9.92 -39.85
CA SER A 216 -54.77 -8.83 -40.76
C SER A 216 -55.74 -7.84 -40.10
N ARG A 217 -55.36 -6.56 -40.09
CA ARG A 217 -56.20 -5.46 -39.60
C ARG A 217 -57.27 -5.14 -40.66
N SER A 218 -58.54 -5.39 -40.34
CA SER A 218 -59.66 -5.00 -41.20
C SER A 218 -59.77 -3.47 -41.27
N LYS A 219 -59.96 -2.95 -42.49
CA LYS A 219 -60.17 -1.51 -42.75
C LYS A 219 -61.59 -1.14 -42.34
N SER A 220 -61.77 -0.29 -41.33
CA SER A 220 -63.06 0.39 -41.09
C SER A 220 -63.05 1.75 -41.79
N SER A 221 -64.01 1.91 -42.69
CA SER A 221 -64.32 3.12 -43.43
C SER A 221 -65.01 4.14 -42.52
N ARG A 222 -64.41 5.32 -42.31
CA ARG A 222 -65.12 6.47 -41.73
C ARG A 222 -65.55 7.43 -42.83
N SER A 223 -66.85 7.40 -43.08
CA SER A 223 -67.59 8.21 -44.03
C SER A 223 -67.65 9.68 -43.58
N ARG A 224 -67.36 10.63 -44.48
CA ARG A 224 -67.65 12.06 -44.30
C ARG A 224 -69.15 12.26 -44.53
N LYS A 225 -69.83 12.93 -43.59
CA LYS A 225 -71.14 13.54 -43.85
C LYS A 225 -71.11 15.01 -43.45
N THR A 226 -71.61 15.82 -44.36
CA THR A 226 -71.72 17.28 -44.37
C THR A 226 -72.98 17.76 -43.62
N SER A 227 -72.82 18.88 -42.88
CA SER A 227 -73.74 20.01 -42.55
C SER A 227 -75.20 19.76 -42.10
N PRO A 228 -75.82 20.69 -41.32
CA PRO A 228 -76.45 21.86 -41.93
C PRO A 228 -76.38 23.19 -41.13
N SER A 229 -76.71 24.24 -41.88
CA SER A 229 -76.96 25.65 -41.52
C SER A 229 -78.14 25.82 -40.55
N PHE A 230 -78.07 26.86 -39.70
CA PHE A 230 -79.21 27.74 -39.42
C PHE A 230 -78.69 29.17 -39.13
N MET A 231 -79.56 30.14 -39.46
CA MET A 231 -79.38 31.59 -39.44
C MET A 231 -78.95 32.19 -38.11
#